data_AF-A0A3N5IIM6-F1
#
_entry.id   AF-A0A3N5IIM6-F1
#
_cell.length_a   1.000
_cell.length_b   1.000
_cell.length_c   1.000
_cell.angle_alpha   90.00
_cell.angle_beta   90.00
_cell.angle_gamma   90.00
#
_symmetry.space_group_name_H-M   'P 1'
#
loop_
_entity.id
_entity.type
_entity.pdbx_description
1 polymer ?
#
loop_
_entity_poly.entity_id
_entity_poly.type
_entity_poly.pdbx_seq_one_letter_code
_entity_poly.pdbx_strand_id
1 'polypeptide(L)' 'TKTSGTGLGLAYSKKVVEGMGGTITLFNRPDEKGACLTIKLPRAKGD' A
#
# COMPACT_ATOMS: atom_id res chain seq x y z
N THR A 1 8.61 6.84 23.65
CA THR A 1 8.49 6.18 22.33
C THR A 1 7.51 5.04 22.42
N LYS A 2 6.28 5.20 21.92
CA LYS A 2 5.33 4.07 21.85
C LYS A 2 5.79 3.15 20.71
N THR A 3 6.21 1.94 21.07
CA THR A 3 6.90 0.96 20.22
C THR A 3 5.98 0.05 19.40
N SER A 4 4.67 0.10 19.62
CA SER A 4 3.72 -0.69 18.84
C SER A 4 2.76 0.23 18.11
N GLY A 5 3.09 0.54 16.86
CA GLY A 5 2.02 0.85 15.90
C GLY A 5 1.10 -0.37 15.84
N THR A 6 -0.21 -0.17 15.83
CA THR A 6 -1.21 -1.25 15.79
C THR A 6 -1.15 -2.12 14.52
N GLY A 7 -0.20 -1.85 13.61
CA GLY A 7 -0.12 -2.48 12.29
C GLY A 7 -1.27 -2.08 11.36
N LEU A 8 -2.21 -1.25 11.82
CA LEU A 8 -3.43 -0.94 11.09
C LEU A 8 -3.20 -0.05 9.87
N GLY A 9 -2.13 0.76 9.85
CA GLY A 9 -1.89 1.73 8.77
C GLY A 9 -1.88 1.06 7.39
N LEU A 10 -1.08 0.01 7.21
CA LEU A 10 -1.00 -0.72 5.95
C LEU A 10 -2.29 -1.49 5.63
N ALA A 11 -2.96 -2.03 6.65
CA ALA A 11 -4.24 -2.73 6.49
C ALA A 11 -5.35 -1.78 6.00
N TYR A 12 -5.40 -0.55 6.53
CA TYR A 12 -6.32 0.49 6.05
C TYR A 12 -5.97 0.94 4.64
N SER A 13 -4.69 1.21 4.35
CA SER A 13 -4.25 1.57 2.99
C SER A 13 -4.64 0.50 1.97
N LYS A 14 -4.47 -0.78 2.32
CA LYS A 14 -4.91 -1.89 1.47
C LYS A 14 -6.42 -1.84 1.22
N LYS A 15 -7.24 -1.72 2.27
CA LYS A 15 -8.70 -1.62 2.13
C LYS A 15 -9.14 -0.46 1.24
N VAL A 16 -8.54 0.71 1.40
CA VAL A 16 -8.88 1.90 0.59
C VAL A 16 -8.52 1.67 -0.88
N VAL A 17 -7.31 1.18 -1.16
CA VAL A 17 -6.84 0.92 -2.53
C VAL A 17 -7.70 -0.16 -3.20
N GLU A 18 -8.02 -1.25 -2.50
CA GLU A 18 -8.92 -2.29 -3.01
C GLU A 18 -10.35 -1.77 -3.23
N GLY A 19 -10.85 -0.91 -2.32
CA GLY A 19 -12.15 -0.26 -2.46
C GLY A 19 -12.25 0.69 -3.66
N MET A 20 -11.11 1.27 -4.09
CA MET A 20 -11.01 2.07 -5.32
C MET A 20 -10.87 1.20 -6.60
N GLY A 21 -10.93 -0.13 -6.48
CA GLY A 21 -10.69 -1.05 -7.59
C GLY A 21 -9.21 -1.15 -7.99
N GLY A 22 -8.31 -0.71 -7.12
CA GLY A 22 -6.88 -0.79 -7.30
C GLY A 22 -6.25 -2.02 -6.65
N THR A 23 -4.92 -2.04 -6.62
CA THR A 23 -4.12 -3.09 -6.00
C THR A 23 -2.90 -2.49 -5.30
N ILE A 24 -2.59 -3.01 -4.12
CA ILE A 24 -1.38 -2.68 -3.36
C ILE A 24 -0.45 -3.90 -3.31
N THR A 25 0.84 -3.68 -3.52
CA THR A 25 1.88 -4.72 -3.47
C THR A 25 3.03 -4.24 -2.61
N LEU A 26 3.54 -5.13 -1.76
CA LEU A 26 4.66 -4.85 -0.87
C LEU A 26 5.72 -5.92 -1.11
N PHE A 27 6.94 -5.50 -1.38
CA PHE A 27 8.07 -6.39 -1.56
C PHE A 27 9.32 -5.79 -0.96
N ASN A 28 10.24 -6.62 -0.49
CA ASN A 28 11.54 -6.16 -0.08
C ASN A 28 12.39 -5.88 -1.32
N ARG A 29 13.20 -4.82 -1.29
CA ARG A 29 14.12 -4.52 -2.39
C ARG A 29 15.12 -5.68 -2.56
N PRO A 30 15.36 -6.17 -3.78
CA PRO A 30 16.29 -7.26 -4.02
C PRO A 30 17.75 -6.82 -3.89
N ASP A 31 18.09 -5.61 -4.31
CA ASP A 31 19.47 -5.08 -4.33
C ASP A 31 19.92 -4.44 -3.01
N GLU A 32 19.00 -3.91 -2.22
CA GLU A 32 19.33 -3.09 -1.06
C GLU A 32 18.37 -3.32 0.11
N LYS A 33 18.78 -2.90 1.32
CA LYS A 33 17.88 -2.90 2.48
C LYS A 33 16.76 -1.88 2.28
N GLY A 34 15.52 -2.35 2.33
CA GLY A 34 14.34 -1.49 2.32
C GLY A 34 13.09 -2.21 1.82
N ALA A 35 11.93 -1.63 2.13
CA ALA A 35 10.66 -2.07 1.59
C ALA A 35 10.27 -1.19 0.40
N CYS A 36 9.77 -1.82 -0.67
CA CYS A 36 9.09 -1.17 -1.77
C CYS A 36 7.60 -1.43 -1.68
N LEU A 37 6.81 -0.36 -1.78
CA LEU A 37 5.36 -0.39 -1.83
C LEU A 37 4.90 0.16 -3.17
N THR A 38 4.08 -0.59 -3.90
CA THR A 38 3.52 -0.18 -5.19
C THR A 38 2.01 -0.22 -5.13
N ILE A 39 1.38 0.91 -5.47
CA ILE A 39 -0.07 1.06 -5.57
C ILE A 39 -0.42 1.25 -7.04
N LYS A 40 -1.33 0.44 -7.55
CA LYS A 40 -1.94 0.59 -8.88
C LYS A 40 -3.39 0.96 -8.69
N LEU A 41 -3.83 2.06 -9.27
CA LEU A 41 -5.22 2.50 -9.25
C LEU A 41 -5.74 2.54 -10.70
N PRO A 42 -7.02 2.20 -10.92
CA PRO A 42 -7.65 2.43 -12.21
C PRO A 42 -7.68 3.94 -12.50
N ARG A 43 -7.54 4.30 -13.77
CA ARG A 43 -7.71 5.70 -14.18
C ARG A 43 -9.15 6.10 -13.89
N ALA A 44 -9.34 7.29 -13.33
CA ALA A 44 -10.66 7.88 -13.24
C ALA A 44 -11.26 7.94 -14.65
N LYS A 45 -12.52 7.52 -14.78
CA LYS A 45 -13.26 7.69 -16.03
C LYS A 45 -13.49 9.20 -16.17
N GLY A 46 -12.77 9.83 -17.09
CA GLY A 46 -12.98 11.24 -17.41
C GLY A 46 -14.34 11.40 -18.05
N ASP A 47 -15.13 12.35 -17.53
CA ASP A 47 -16.29 12.94 -18.21
C ASP A 47 -15.87 13.64 -19.51
#